data_AF-A0A811U443-F1
#
_entry.id   AF-A0A811U443-F1
#
_cell.length_a   1.000
_cell.length_b   1.000
_cell.length_c   1.000
_cell.angle_alpha   90.00
_cell.angle_beta   90.00
_cell.angle_gamma   90.00
#
_symmetry.space_group_name_H-M   'P 1'
#
loop_
_entity.id
_entity.type
_entity.pdbx_description
1 polymer ?
#
loop_
_entity_poly.entity_id
_entity_poly.type
_entity_poly.pdbx_seq_one_letter_code
_entity_poly.pdbx_strand_id
1 'polypeptide(L)'
;MKIIVIFLVLATVSATKSRESKYQHWKDKTDKKIIDKYDNKQKNYYNRKNKDLMSGIASALARPNLTAAQISRLTSAYSKLSEANQKSLNFKKSAFQSGFYTLLQVLEG
;
A
#
# COMPACT_ATOMS: atom_id res chain seq x y z
N MET A 1 -44.72 36.21 29.82
CA MET A 1 -44.44 35.08 28.89
C MET A 1 -43.05 35.20 28.28
N LYS A 2 -41.97 34.85 29.01
CA LYS A 2 -40.57 34.95 28.49
C LYS A 2 -39.75 33.66 28.62
N ILE A 3 -40.30 32.61 29.21
CA ILE A 3 -39.54 31.38 29.58
C ILE A 3 -39.55 30.32 28.45
N ILE A 4 -40.59 30.32 27.59
CA ILE A 4 -40.80 29.26 26.57
C ILE A 4 -39.78 29.37 25.42
N VAL A 5 -39.28 30.58 25.10
CA VAL A 5 -38.37 30.79 23.96
C VAL A 5 -36.95 30.25 24.24
N ILE A 6 -36.51 30.23 25.50
CA ILE A 6 -35.15 29.79 25.86
C ILE A 6 -34.98 28.28 25.70
N PHE A 7 -35.99 27.48 26.06
CA PHE A 7 -35.94 26.02 25.94
C PHE A 7 -35.90 25.53 24.48
N LEU A 8 -36.56 26.26 23.57
CA LEU A 8 -36.56 25.89 22.14
C LEU A 8 -35.18 26.10 21.50
N VAL A 9 -34.45 27.14 21.89
CA VAL A 9 -33.10 27.45 21.37
C VAL A 9 -32.05 26.48 21.94
N LEU A 10 -32.17 26.05 23.20
CA LEU A 10 -31.25 25.08 23.78
C LEU A 10 -31.40 23.68 23.16
N ALA A 11 -32.64 23.26 22.86
CA ALA A 11 -32.92 21.96 22.25
C ALA A 11 -32.40 21.87 20.81
N THR A 12 -32.52 22.95 20.03
CA THR A 12 -32.02 22.98 18.64
C THR A 12 -30.50 22.96 18.58
N VAL A 13 -29.80 23.66 19.49
CA VAL A 13 -28.32 23.66 19.56
C VAL A 13 -27.75 22.32 20.04
N SER A 14 -28.40 21.65 20.99
CA SER A 14 -28.01 20.29 21.40
C SER A 14 -28.28 19.25 20.31
N ALA A 15 -29.39 19.39 19.58
CA ALA A 15 -29.72 18.51 18.47
C ALA A 15 -28.74 18.67 17.29
N THR A 16 -28.33 19.90 16.95
CA THR A 16 -27.32 20.15 15.91
C THR A 16 -25.95 19.64 16.33
N LYS A 17 -25.47 19.91 17.55
CA LYS A 17 -24.18 19.38 18.03
C LYS A 17 -24.11 17.85 18.07
N SER A 18 -25.20 17.17 18.48
CA SER A 18 -25.22 15.70 18.47
C SER A 18 -25.26 15.11 17.05
N ARG A 19 -25.89 15.79 16.09
CA ARG A 19 -25.88 15.41 14.66
C ARG A 19 -24.52 15.66 14.03
N GLU A 20 -23.88 16.79 14.34
CA GLU A 20 -22.53 17.15 13.92
C GLU A 20 -21.52 16.07 14.36
N SER A 21 -21.56 15.68 15.65
CA SER A 21 -20.69 14.63 16.21
C SER A 21 -20.92 13.26 15.55
N LYS A 22 -22.18 12.86 15.32
CA LYS A 22 -22.51 11.60 14.61
C LYS A 22 -22.04 11.62 13.16
N TYR A 23 -22.17 12.76 12.48
CA TYR A 23 -21.70 12.93 11.11
C TYR A 23 -20.17 12.85 11.02
N GLN A 24 -19.43 13.53 11.90
CA GLN A 24 -17.96 13.43 11.92
C GLN A 24 -17.49 12.00 12.18
N HIS A 25 -18.13 11.28 13.11
CA HIS A 25 -17.79 9.87 13.35
C HIS A 25 -18.07 8.96 12.15
N TRP A 26 -19.19 9.17 11.44
CA TRP A 26 -19.49 8.46 10.19
C TRP A 26 -18.47 8.79 9.09
N LYS A 27 -18.12 10.08 8.95
CA LYS A 27 -17.15 10.57 7.97
C LYS A 27 -15.78 9.95 8.22
N ASP A 28 -15.24 10.05 9.43
CA ASP A 28 -13.94 9.47 9.81
C ASP A 28 -13.88 7.97 9.55
N LYS A 29 -14.96 7.24 9.90
CA LYS A 29 -15.07 5.80 9.64
C LYS A 29 -15.11 5.49 8.14
N THR A 30 -15.75 6.34 7.35
CA THR A 30 -15.87 6.17 5.90
C THR A 30 -14.55 6.49 5.20
N ASP A 31 -13.89 7.58 5.57
CA ASP A 31 -12.58 7.99 5.08
C ASP A 31 -11.55 6.90 5.38
N LYS A 32 -11.54 6.37 6.61
CA LYS A 32 -10.69 5.23 6.98
C LYS A 32 -10.94 3.99 6.11
N LYS A 33 -12.20 3.62 5.88
CA LYS A 33 -12.54 2.48 5.00
C LYS A 33 -12.06 2.68 3.56
N ILE A 34 -12.14 3.91 3.03
CA ILE A 34 -11.68 4.22 1.68
C ILE A 34 -10.16 4.08 1.59
N ILE A 35 -9.44 4.65 2.57
CA ILE A 35 -7.97 4.54 2.66
C ILE A 35 -7.55 3.07 2.78
N ASP A 36 -8.16 2.31 3.69
CA ASP A 36 -7.86 0.89 3.88
C ASP A 36 -8.09 0.07 2.60
N LYS A 37 -9.17 0.36 1.87
CA LYS A 37 -9.47 -0.29 0.59
C LYS A 37 -8.43 0.06 -0.47
N TYR A 38 -8.02 1.32 -0.56
CA TYR A 38 -7.01 1.77 -1.51
C TYR A 38 -5.63 1.18 -1.22
N ASP A 39 -5.21 1.19 0.05
CA ASP A 39 -3.96 0.61 0.51
C ASP A 39 -3.91 -0.89 0.27
N ASN A 40 -5.01 -1.61 0.53
CA ASN A 40 -5.06 -3.04 0.27
C ASN A 40 -5.00 -3.34 -1.24
N LYS A 41 -5.67 -2.53 -2.07
CA LYS A 41 -5.56 -2.64 -3.54
C LYS A 41 -4.13 -2.41 -4.01
N GLN A 42 -3.43 -1.41 -3.48
CA GLN A 42 -2.02 -1.15 -3.80
C GLN A 42 -1.12 -2.28 -3.31
N LYS A 43 -1.29 -2.80 -2.09
CA LYS A 43 -0.52 -3.95 -1.57
C LYS A 43 -0.67 -5.17 -2.48
N ASN A 44 -1.89 -5.47 -2.91
CA ASN A 44 -2.17 -6.59 -3.82
C ASN A 44 -1.60 -6.36 -5.23
N TYR A 45 -1.61 -5.13 -5.72
CA TYR A 45 -0.94 -4.77 -6.97
C TYR A 45 0.56 -5.09 -6.90
N TYR A 46 1.25 -4.61 -5.87
CA TYR A 46 2.70 -4.86 -5.76
C TYR A 46 3.04 -6.31 -5.42
N ASN A 47 2.17 -7.06 -4.72
CA ASN A 47 2.35 -8.51 -4.57
C ASN A 47 2.40 -9.22 -5.93
N ARG A 48 1.50 -8.86 -6.85
CA ARG A 48 1.50 -9.42 -8.21
C ARG A 48 2.75 -9.00 -8.97
N LYS A 49 3.07 -7.71 -8.97
CA LYS A 49 4.27 -7.18 -9.65
C LYS A 49 5.58 -7.80 -9.13
N ASN A 50 5.69 -8.03 -7.83
CA ASN A 50 6.85 -8.70 -7.26
C ASN A 50 6.94 -10.15 -7.72
N LYS A 51 5.82 -10.89 -7.75
CA LYS A 51 5.79 -12.27 -8.27
C LYS A 51 6.15 -12.35 -9.76
N ASP A 52 5.60 -11.45 -10.57
CA ASP A 52 5.91 -11.37 -12.00
C ASP A 52 7.41 -11.11 -12.21
N LEU A 53 7.97 -10.16 -11.46
CA LEU A 53 9.39 -9.83 -11.54
C LEU A 53 10.28 -10.97 -11.01
N MET A 54 9.87 -11.67 -9.95
CA MET A 54 10.57 -12.87 -9.48
C MET A 54 10.66 -13.93 -10.58
N SER A 55 9.58 -14.14 -11.35
CA SER A 55 9.60 -15.06 -12.51
C SER A 55 10.57 -14.59 -13.60
N GLY A 56 10.61 -13.28 -13.88
CA GLY A 56 11.59 -12.70 -14.80
C GLY A 56 13.04 -12.89 -14.34
N ILE A 57 13.32 -12.68 -13.05
CA ILE A 57 14.65 -12.92 -12.46
C ILE A 57 15.02 -14.40 -12.50
N ALA A 58 14.11 -15.31 -12.20
CA ALA A 58 14.34 -16.75 -12.30
C ALA A 58 14.69 -17.17 -13.74
N SER A 59 14.00 -16.58 -14.72
CA SER A 59 14.31 -16.80 -16.14
C SER A 59 15.69 -16.25 -16.52
N ALA A 60 16.07 -15.08 -16.00
CA ALA A 60 17.40 -14.52 -16.20
C ALA A 60 18.50 -15.40 -15.58
N LEU A 61 18.29 -15.91 -14.36
CA LEU A 61 19.21 -16.82 -13.67
C LEU A 61 19.47 -18.12 -14.43
N ALA A 62 18.54 -18.56 -15.28
CA ALA A 62 18.70 -19.75 -16.12
C ALA A 62 19.61 -19.51 -17.34
N ARG A 63 20.05 -18.27 -17.60
CA ARG A 63 20.95 -17.97 -18.73
C ARG A 63 22.36 -18.52 -18.46
N PRO A 64 22.97 -19.22 -19.42
CA PRO A 64 24.23 -19.94 -19.20
C PRO A 64 25.48 -19.04 -19.09
N ASN A 65 25.38 -17.77 -19.43
CA ASN A 65 26.51 -16.85 -19.57
C ASN A 65 26.56 -15.74 -18.51
N LEU A 66 25.96 -15.97 -17.34
CA LEU A 66 26.02 -15.01 -16.23
C LEU A 66 27.32 -15.15 -15.44
N THR A 67 27.92 -14.00 -15.11
CA THR A 67 29.02 -13.95 -14.14
C THR A 67 28.53 -14.27 -12.73
N ALA A 68 29.43 -14.76 -11.87
CA ALA A 68 29.11 -15.00 -10.45
C ALA A 68 28.54 -13.75 -9.74
N ALA A 69 29.03 -12.55 -10.10
CA ALA A 69 28.52 -11.30 -9.57
C ALA A 69 27.08 -11.03 -10.01
N GLN A 70 26.73 -11.26 -11.28
CA GLN A 70 25.36 -11.11 -11.79
C GLN A 70 24.42 -12.12 -11.13
N ILE A 71 24.84 -13.39 -11.00
CA ILE A 71 24.07 -14.43 -10.30
C ILE A 71 23.77 -14.02 -8.85
N SER A 72 24.78 -13.55 -8.12
CA SER A 72 24.62 -13.11 -6.73
C SER A 72 23.66 -11.92 -6.59
N ARG A 73 23.76 -10.92 -7.48
CA ARG A 73 22.84 -9.78 -7.50
C ARG A 73 21.41 -10.20 -7.80
N LEU A 74 21.18 -11.03 -8.82
CA LEU A 74 19.86 -11.55 -9.18
C LEU A 74 19.25 -12.39 -8.05
N THR A 75 20.05 -13.26 -7.43
CA THR A 75 19.62 -14.08 -6.29
C THR A 75 19.21 -13.20 -5.10
N SER A 76 20.01 -12.18 -4.79
CA SER A 76 19.70 -11.22 -3.73
C SER A 76 18.42 -10.43 -4.01
N ALA A 77 18.21 -10.00 -5.26
CA ALA A 77 16.99 -9.32 -5.68
C ALA A 77 15.76 -10.24 -5.56
N TYR A 78 15.88 -11.50 -5.96
CA TYR A 78 14.84 -12.50 -5.83
C TYR A 78 14.40 -12.69 -4.36
N SER A 79 15.37 -12.84 -3.45
CA SER A 79 15.08 -12.98 -2.01
C SER A 79 14.37 -11.75 -1.43
N LYS A 80 14.83 -10.54 -1.77
CA LYS A 80 14.17 -9.29 -1.33
C LYS A 80 12.73 -9.18 -1.82
N LEU A 81 12.44 -9.58 -3.06
CA LEU A 81 11.08 -9.59 -3.61
C LEU A 81 10.19 -10.60 -2.90
N SER A 82 10.73 -11.78 -2.59
CA SER A 82 10.04 -12.83 -1.84
C SER A 82 9.63 -12.34 -0.45
N GLU A 83 10.58 -11.77 0.31
CA GLU A 83 10.35 -11.20 1.63
C GLU A 83 9.31 -10.08 1.61
N ALA A 84 9.33 -9.24 0.56
CA ALA A 84 8.45 -8.10 0.45
C ALA A 84 6.95 -8.48 0.41
N ASN A 85 6.59 -9.70 0.00
CA ASN A 85 5.21 -10.15 -0.06
C ASN A 85 4.49 -10.15 1.31
N GLN A 86 5.24 -10.21 2.41
CA GLN A 86 4.70 -10.17 3.77
C GLN A 86 4.84 -8.80 4.46
N LYS A 87 5.42 -7.80 3.78
CA LYS A 87 5.77 -6.50 4.36
C LYS A 87 4.81 -5.36 3.94
N SER A 88 5.10 -4.16 4.44
CA SER A 88 4.34 -2.92 4.16
C SER A 88 4.36 -2.54 2.66
N LEU A 89 3.42 -1.69 2.24
CA LEU A 89 3.34 -1.23 0.85
C LEU A 89 4.66 -0.59 0.38
N ASN A 90 5.24 0.29 1.20
CA ASN A 90 6.49 0.97 0.86
C ASN A 90 7.65 0.00 0.65
N PHE A 91 7.72 -1.05 1.47
CA PHE A 91 8.73 -2.10 1.30
C PHE A 91 8.51 -2.87 0.00
N LYS A 92 7.25 -3.20 -0.35
CA LYS A 92 6.92 -3.83 -1.65
C LYS A 92 7.33 -2.97 -2.84
N LYS A 93 7.07 -1.66 -2.78
CA LYS A 93 7.46 -0.70 -3.83
C LYS A 93 8.98 -0.65 -4.02
N SER A 94 9.71 -0.51 -2.92
CA SER A 94 11.17 -0.44 -2.93
C SER A 94 11.81 -1.74 -3.43
N ALA A 95 11.30 -2.90 -2.98
CA ALA A 95 11.74 -4.19 -3.45
C ALA A 95 11.50 -4.35 -4.97
N PHE A 96 10.32 -3.96 -5.47
CA PHE A 96 10.03 -3.95 -6.91
C PHE A 96 11.03 -3.11 -7.69
N GLN A 97 11.22 -1.85 -7.30
CA GLN A 97 12.08 -0.91 -8.02
C GLN A 97 13.53 -1.37 -8.05
N SER A 98 14.06 -1.80 -6.90
CA SER A 98 15.44 -2.31 -6.80
C SER A 98 15.63 -3.62 -7.57
N GLY A 99 14.67 -4.55 -7.51
CA GLY A 99 14.72 -5.80 -8.27
C GLY A 99 14.64 -5.57 -9.78
N PHE A 100 13.80 -4.63 -10.22
CA PHE A 100 13.64 -4.29 -11.63
C PHE A 100 14.93 -3.67 -12.18
N TYR A 101 15.53 -2.73 -11.46
CA TYR A 101 16.81 -2.15 -11.83
C TYR A 101 17.94 -3.19 -11.88
N THR A 102 17.97 -4.11 -10.92
CA THR A 102 18.94 -5.22 -10.92
C THR A 102 18.78 -6.10 -12.15
N LEU A 103 17.54 -6.45 -12.51
CA LEU A 103 17.26 -7.25 -13.70
C LEU A 103 17.73 -6.52 -14.97
N LEU A 104 17.40 -5.24 -15.13
CA LEU A 104 17.84 -4.44 -16.28
C LEU A 104 19.36 -4.40 -16.41
N GLN A 105 20.09 -4.10 -15.32
CA GLN A 105 21.55 -4.06 -15.35
C GLN A 105 22.20 -5.38 -15.80
N VAL A 106 21.56 -6.51 -15.53
CA VAL A 106 22.07 -7.84 -15.91
C VAL A 106 21.64 -8.24 -17.33
N LEU A 107 20.54 -7.67 -17.84
CA LEU A 107 20.09 -7.91 -19.21
C LEU A 107 20.80 -7.00 -20.23
N GLU A 108 21.14 -5.78 -19.82
CA GLU A 108 21.79 -4.76 -20.66
C GLU A 108 23.32 -4.79 -20.60
N GLY A 109 23.90 -5.43 -19.58
CA GLY A 109 25.35 -5.58 -19.39
C GLY A 109 25.84 -6.99 -19.69
#